data_AF-A0A2S1KRJ5-F1
#
_entry.id   AF-A0A2S1KRJ5-F1
#
_cell.length_a   1.000
_cell.length_b   1.000
_cell.length_c   1.000
_cell.angle_alpha   90.00
_cell.angle_beta   90.00
_cell.angle_gamma   90.00
#
_symmetry.space_group_name_H-M   'P 1'
#
loop_
_entity.id
_entity.type
_entity.pdbx_description
1 polymer ?
#
loop_
_entity_poly.entity_id
_entity_poly.type
_entity_poly.pdbx_seq_one_letter_code
_entity_poly.pdbx_strand_id
1 'polypeptide(L)' 'MVKKLPKYIVFNKNAGYRSPYHKPVDVSDDVEMLRTYYSGDAYEIMRVVPLVEREEW' A
#
# COMPACT_ATOMS: atom_id res chain seq x y z
N MET A 1 -16.28 15.23 -6.22
CA MET A 1 -15.16 14.49 -6.83
C MET A 1 -14.93 13.23 -6.01
N VAL A 2 -15.28 12.06 -6.54
CA VAL A 2 -15.00 10.78 -5.87
C VAL A 2 -13.47 10.61 -5.88
N LYS A 3 -12.83 10.57 -4.71
CA LYS A 3 -11.40 10.23 -4.63
C LYS A 3 -11.28 8.78 -5.11
N LYS A 4 -10.67 8.57 -6.28
CA LYS A 4 -10.32 7.25 -6.78
C LYS A 4 -9.38 6.59 -5.76
N LEU A 5 -9.66 5.35 -5.38
CA LEU A 5 -8.76 4.58 -4.52
C LEU A 5 -7.45 4.31 -5.30
N PRO A 6 -6.27 4.45 -4.65
CA PRO A 6 -5.01 4.09 -5.28
C PRO A 6 -4.96 2.58 -5.52
N LYS A 7 -4.30 2.13 -6.59
CA LYS A 7 -4.12 0.69 -6.85
C LYS A 7 -3.13 0.02 -5.89
N TYR A 8 -2.15 0.77 -5.39
CA TYR A 8 -1.09 0.26 -4.52
C TYR A 8 -0.86 1.15 -3.32
N ILE A 9 -0.47 0.52 -2.21
CA ILE A 9 -0.17 1.15 -0.94
C ILE A 9 1.18 0.62 -0.44
N VAL A 10 2.03 1.51 0.08
CA VAL A 10 3.34 1.16 0.63
C VAL A 10 3.33 1.25 2.14
N PHE A 11 3.81 0.19 2.80
CA PHE A 11 4.05 0.15 4.24
C PHE A 11 5.53 0.02 4.54
N ASN A 12 5.97 0.67 5.62
CA ASN A 12 7.30 0.47 6.18
C ASN A 12 7.21 -0.58 7.30
N LYS A 13 7.80 -1.75 7.07
CA LYS A 13 7.82 -2.88 8.02
C LYS A 13 8.71 -2.62 9.24
N ASN A 14 9.65 -1.69 9.15
CA ASN A 14 10.53 -1.30 10.25
C ASN A 14 9.88 -0.30 11.21
N ALA A 15 8.72 0.27 10.85
CA ALA A 15 7.90 1.08 11.75
C ALA A 15 7.25 0.14 12.77
N GLY A 16 8.02 -0.34 13.73
CA GLY A 16 7.59 -1.35 14.69
C GLY A 16 6.40 -0.95 15.56
N TYR A 17 5.98 -1.90 16.40
CA TYR A 17 4.86 -1.95 17.37
C TYR A 17 4.50 -0.68 18.16
N ARG A 18 5.32 0.38 18.14
CA ARG A 18 5.11 1.64 18.86
C ARG A 18 4.22 2.64 18.12
N SER A 19 3.99 2.46 16.82
CA SER A 19 2.93 3.21 16.12
C SER A 19 1.71 2.30 15.98
N PRO A 20 0.66 2.48 16.79
CA PRO A 20 -0.59 1.71 16.63
C PRO A 20 -1.29 1.98 15.29
N TYR A 21 -0.76 2.91 14.50
CA TYR A 21 -1.21 3.21 13.16
C TYR A 21 -0.13 2.76 12.17
N HIS A 22 -0.35 1.61 11.53
CA HIS A 22 0.33 1.23 10.29
C HIS A 22 -0.17 2.16 9.18
N LYS A 23 0.12 3.46 9.26
CA LYS A 23 -0.23 4.37 8.17
C LYS A 23 0.66 4.05 6.99
N PRO A 24 0.10 4.04 5.78
CA PRO A 24 0.92 3.90 4.60
C PRO A 24 1.88 5.09 4.51
N VAL A 25 3.10 4.80 4.09
CA VAL A 25 4.12 5.83 3.86
C VAL A 25 3.97 6.46 2.48
N ASP A 26 3.33 5.76 1.54
CA ASP A 26 2.97 6.27 0.21
C ASP A 26 1.86 5.45 -0.46
N VAL A 27 1.22 6.02 -1.50
CA VAL A 27 0.20 5.37 -2.34
C VAL A 27 0.34 5.79 -3.81
N SER A 28 0.15 4.86 -4.75
CA SER A 28 0.23 5.18 -6.19
C SER A 28 -0.52 4.15 -7.05
N ASP A 29 -0.83 4.54 -8.29
CA ASP A 29 -1.31 3.64 -9.34
C ASP A 29 -0.15 2.96 -10.13
N ASP A 30 1.09 3.44 -9.96
CA ASP A 30 2.30 2.97 -10.65
C ASP A 30 3.21 2.15 -9.72
N VAL A 31 3.24 0.83 -9.90
CA VAL A 31 4.03 -0.09 -9.07
C VAL A 31 5.53 -0.02 -9.35
N GLU A 32 5.95 0.28 -10.58
CA GLU A 32 7.37 0.32 -10.95
C GLU A 32 8.05 1.56 -10.37
N MET A 33 7.33 2.68 -10.36
CA MET A 33 7.75 3.88 -9.63
C MET A 33 7.88 3.58 -8.12
N LEU A 34 6.87 2.95 -7.52
CA LEU A 34 6.93 2.60 -6.09
C LEU A 34 8.10 1.65 -5.78
N ARG A 35 8.38 0.66 -6.63
CA ARG A 35 9.53 -0.25 -6.47
C ARG A 35 10.87 0.45 -6.60
N THR A 36 10.95 1.50 -7.44
CA THR A 36 12.17 2.29 -7.60
C THR A 36 12.49 3.07 -6.32
N TYR A 37 11.49 3.66 -5.67
CA TYR A 37 11.67 4.48 -4.46
C TYR A 37 11.63 3.67 -3.15
N TYR A 38 10.84 2.59 -3.12
CA TYR A 38 10.58 1.75 -1.94
C TYR A 38 10.93 0.31 -2.25
N SER A 39 12.22 -0.01 -2.15
CA SER A 39 12.77 -1.34 -2.39
C SER A 39 13.39 -1.96 -1.13
N GLY A 40 13.60 -3.28 -1.19
CA GLY A 40 14.24 -4.04 -0.11
C GLY A 40 13.29 -4.44 1.03
N ASP A 41 13.85 -5.13 2.02
CA ASP A 41 13.07 -5.81 3.06
C ASP A 41 12.41 -4.86 4.07
N ALA A 42 12.70 -3.57 4.01
CA ALA A 42 12.09 -2.54 4.85
C ALA A 42 10.67 -2.17 4.42
N TYR A 43 10.31 -2.39 3.15
CA TYR A 43 9.03 -1.94 2.59
C TYR A 43 8.19 -3.10 2.07
N GLU A 44 6.88 -2.93 2.13
CA GLU A 44 5.90 -3.84 1.56
C GLU A 44 4.90 -3.06 0.71
N ILE A 45 4.77 -3.44 -0.56
CA ILE A 45 3.84 -2.83 -1.51
C ILE A 45 2.64 -3.77 -1.67
N MET A 46 1.47 -3.33 -1.23
CA MET A 46 0.24 -4.11 -1.30
C MET A 46 -0.69 -3.57 -2.38
N ARG A 47 -1.33 -4.46 -3.13
CA ARG A 47 -2.39 -4.10 -4.07
C ARG A 47 -3.70 -3.87 -3.31
N VAL A 48 -4.38 -2.77 -3.63
CA VAL A 48 -5.73 -2.47 -3.15
C VAL A 48 -6.73 -3.19 -4.03
N VAL A 49 -7.61 -3.96 -3.41
CA VAL A 49 -8.74 -4.62 -4.06
C VAL A 49 -10.02 -4.12 -3.38
N PRO A 50 -10.98 -3.55 -4.14
CA PRO A 50 -12.27 -3.16 -3.59
C PRO A 50 -12.99 -4.37 -2.96
N LEU A 51 -13.65 -4.16 -1.82
CA LEU A 51 -14.38 -5.24 -1.13
C LEU A 51 -15.48 -5.87 -1.99
N VAL A 52 -16.03 -5.14 -2.96
CA VAL A 52 -17.08 -5.62 -3.89
C VAL A 52 -16.56 -6.77 -4.79
N GLU A 53 -15.26 -6.84 -5.06
CA GLU A 53 -14.65 -7.93 -5.86
C GLU A 53 -14.34 -9.18 -5.03
N ARG A 54 -14.65 -9.17 -3.72
CA ARG A 54 -14.30 -10.25 -2.78
C ARG A 54 -15.46 -11.21 -2.47
N GLU A 55 -16.67 -10.91 -2.95
CA GLU A 55 -17.86 -11.77 -2.79
C GLU A 55 -17.96 -12.89 -3.85
N GLU A 56 -17.04 -12.95 -4.82
CA GLU A 56 -16.91 -14.04 -5.80
C GLU A 56 -15.85 -15.08 -5.41
N TRP A 57 -15.90 -15.62 -4.19
CA TRP A 57 -15.05 -16.74 -3.74
C TRP A 57 -15.87 -17.94 -3.28
#